data_AF-A0A8J5CQZ6-F1
#
_entry.id   AF-A0A8J5CQZ6-F1
#
_cell.length_a   1.000
_cell.length_b   1.000
_cell.length_c   1.000
_cell.angle_alpha   90.00
_cell.angle_beta   90.00
_cell.angle_gamma   90.00
#
_symmetry.space_group_name_H-M   'P 1'
#
loop_
_entity.id
_entity.type
_entity.pdbx_description
1 polymer ?
#
loop_
_entity_poly.entity_id
_entity_poly.type
_entity_poly.pdbx_seq_one_letter_code
_entity_poly.pdbx_strand_id
1 'polypeptide(L)'
;MCRTCQYTVEKLAASGGTLLPVEMAKPLIPMLVNGTKEKNQVVRSSAEMALIAMLQLKEGDQGSQVMLGALEAGGRDSLNEVITRSLRRATYISVTAAEIDPTLLT
;
A
#
# COMPACT_ATOMS: atom_id res chain seq x y z
N MET A 1 11.64 8.93 6.51
CA MET A 1 11.41 7.50 6.82
C MET A 1 10.26 6.86 6.04
N CYS A 2 9.16 7.56 5.70
CA CYS A 2 8.02 6.86 5.08
C CYS A 2 7.94 6.86 3.54
N ARG A 3 8.66 7.76 2.86
CA ARG A 3 8.74 7.77 1.38
C ARG A 3 9.49 6.57 0.83
N THR A 4 10.48 6.06 1.56
CA THR A 4 11.23 4.86 1.18
C THR A 4 10.34 3.63 1.12
N CYS A 5 9.47 3.40 2.12
CA CYS A 5 8.54 2.26 2.09
C CYS A 5 7.55 2.36 0.92
N GLN A 6 7.00 3.55 0.67
CA GLN A 6 6.14 3.78 -0.49
C GLN A 6 6.89 3.54 -1.80
N TYR A 7 8.10 4.07 -1.94
CA TYR A 7 8.94 3.88 -3.13
C TYR A 7 9.32 2.42 -3.36
N THR A 8 9.68 1.68 -2.31
CA THR A 8 10.00 0.25 -2.43
C THR A 8 8.77 -0.55 -2.88
N VAL A 9 7.59 -0.28 -2.31
CA VAL A 9 6.34 -0.92 -2.74
C VAL A 9 6.01 -0.55 -4.19
N GLU A 10 6.12 0.73 -4.54
CA GLU A 10 5.89 1.21 -5.92
C GLU A 10 6.90 0.63 -6.90
N LYS A 11 8.18 0.48 -6.55
CA LYS A 11 9.21 -0.11 -7.42
C LYS A 11 9.10 -1.62 -7.54
N LEU A 12 8.69 -2.31 -6.47
CA LEU A 12 8.39 -3.74 -6.51
C LEU A 12 7.15 -4.01 -7.38
N ALA A 13 6.12 -3.17 -7.29
CA ALA A 13 4.94 -3.24 -8.15
C ALA A 13 5.25 -2.80 -9.60
N ALA A 14 6.03 -1.72 -9.79
CA ALA A 14 6.37 -1.15 -11.10
C ALA A 14 7.42 -1.96 -11.87
N SER A 15 8.20 -2.85 -11.22
CA SER A 15 9.13 -3.73 -11.93
C SER A 15 8.44 -4.77 -12.84
N GLY A 16 7.10 -4.82 -12.87
CA GLY A 16 6.37 -5.63 -13.84
C GLY A 16 4.93 -5.20 -14.16
N GLY A 17 4.37 -4.14 -13.57
CA GLY A 17 2.92 -3.89 -13.62
C GLY A 17 2.10 -5.00 -12.96
N THR A 18 2.78 -5.87 -12.22
CA THR A 18 2.27 -7.07 -11.60
C THR A 18 2.09 -6.83 -10.11
N LEU A 19 0.98 -7.32 -9.57
CA LEU A 19 0.72 -7.31 -8.13
C LEU A 19 1.90 -7.89 -7.35
N LEU A 20 2.14 -7.34 -6.17
CA LEU A 20 3.09 -7.91 -5.22
C LEU A 20 2.70 -9.38 -4.93
N PRO A 21 3.64 -10.33 -4.90
CA PRO A 21 3.31 -11.73 -4.64
C PRO A 21 2.51 -11.86 -3.33
N VAL A 22 1.43 -12.65 -3.37
CA VAL A 22 0.49 -12.80 -2.25
C VAL A 22 1.19 -13.16 -0.94
N GLU A 23 2.21 -14.02 -0.99
CA GLU A 23 2.98 -14.44 0.18
C GLU A 23 3.76 -13.31 0.84
N MET A 24 4.15 -12.29 0.07
CA MET A 24 4.76 -11.07 0.60
C MET A 24 3.70 -10.05 1.03
N ALA A 25 2.60 -9.94 0.29
CA ALA A 25 1.54 -8.96 0.57
C ALA A 25 0.72 -9.32 1.83
N LYS A 26 0.45 -10.61 2.07
CA LYS A 26 -0.33 -11.11 3.21
C LYS A 26 0.13 -10.58 4.57
N PRO A 27 1.42 -10.66 4.96
CA PRO A 27 1.88 -10.11 6.24
C PRO A 27 1.96 -8.58 6.25
N LEU A 28 2.15 -7.94 5.10
CA LEU A 28 2.27 -6.48 4.99
C LEU A 28 0.91 -5.79 5.14
N ILE A 29 -0.17 -6.39 4.61
CA ILE A 29 -1.51 -5.80 4.66
C ILE A 29 -1.96 -5.48 6.10
N PRO A 30 -1.94 -6.40 7.07
CA PRO A 30 -2.33 -6.11 8.44
C PRO A 30 -1.46 -5.02 9.08
N MET A 31 -0.16 -5.03 8.81
CA MET A 31 0.77 -4.01 9.30
C MET A 31 0.39 -2.61 8.76
N LEU A 32 0.13 -2.50 7.46
CA LEU A 32 -0.26 -1.24 6.83
C LEU A 32 -1.67 -0.80 7.24
N VAL A 33 -2.62 -1.74 7.37
CA VAL A 33 -3.97 -1.47 7.90
C VAL A 33 -3.89 -0.89 9.30
N ASN A 34 -3.03 -1.44 10.17
CA ASN A 34 -2.77 -0.86 11.49
C ASN A 34 -2.12 0.53 11.37
N GLY A 35 -1.17 0.71 10.44
CA GLY A 35 -0.59 2.02 10.13
C GLY A 35 -1.64 3.08 9.76
N THR A 36 -2.75 2.70 9.10
CA THR A 36 -3.84 3.65 8.79
C THR A 36 -4.62 4.14 10.02
N LYS A 37 -4.43 3.49 11.18
CA LYS A 37 -5.10 3.85 12.44
C LYS A 37 -4.23 4.72 13.35
N GLU A 38 -3.01 5.02 12.95
CA GLU A 38 -2.07 5.81 13.75
C GLU A 38 -2.52 7.28 13.89
N LYS A 39 -2.27 7.87 15.07
CA LYS A 39 -2.56 9.30 15.32
C LYS A 39 -1.61 10.22 14.56
N ASN A 40 -0.39 9.76 14.29
CA ASN A 40 0.59 10.52 13.53
C ASN A 40 0.16 10.57 12.07
N GLN A 41 -0.21 11.76 11.60
CA GLN A 41 -0.70 11.98 10.24
C GLN A 41 0.29 11.50 9.17
N VAL A 42 1.60 11.67 9.40
CA VAL A 42 2.63 11.25 8.44
C VAL A 42 2.64 9.72 8.31
N VAL A 43 2.57 9.00 9.44
CA VAL A 43 2.54 7.53 9.44
C VAL A 43 1.27 7.02 8.78
N ARG A 44 0.12 7.57 9.17
CA ARG A 44 -1.18 7.20 8.60
C ARG A 44 -1.23 7.42 7.09
N SER A 45 -0.93 8.62 6.62
CA SER A 45 -0.98 8.93 5.19
C SER A 45 0.00 8.08 4.40
N SER A 46 1.16 7.76 4.96
CA SER A 46 2.11 6.91 4.24
C SER A 46 1.67 5.45 4.16
N ALA A 47 1.00 4.93 5.19
CA ALA A 47 0.40 3.60 5.15
C ALA A 47 -0.75 3.54 4.12
N GLU A 48 -1.56 4.60 4.04
CA GLU A 48 -2.61 4.73 3.02
C GLU A 48 -2.02 4.70 1.61
N MET A 49 -0.94 5.45 1.38
CA MET A 49 -0.26 5.52 0.08
C MET A 49 0.36 4.19 -0.33
N ALA A 50 1.01 3.49 0.60
CA ALA A 50 1.54 2.15 0.35
C ALA A 50 0.42 1.14 0.02
N LEU A 51 -0.73 1.20 0.70
CA LEU A 51 -1.88 0.36 0.39
C LEU A 51 -2.47 0.69 -0.99
N ILE A 52 -2.62 1.96 -1.34
CA ILE A 52 -3.12 2.38 -2.67
C ILE A 52 -2.24 1.83 -3.78
N ALA A 53 -0.91 1.94 -3.63
CA ALA A 53 0.05 1.41 -4.58
C ALA A 53 0.02 -0.12 -4.66
N MET A 54 0.09 -0.81 -3.51
CA MET A 54 0.12 -2.27 -3.44
C MET A 54 -1.15 -2.94 -3.98
N LEU A 55 -2.32 -2.31 -3.77
CA LEU A 55 -3.62 -2.80 -4.22
C LEU A 55 -3.98 -2.32 -5.63
N GLN A 56 -3.11 -1.51 -6.26
CA GLN A 56 -3.32 -0.92 -7.58
C GLN A 56 -4.65 -0.17 -7.70
N LEU A 57 -5.10 0.53 -6.65
CA LEU A 57 -6.44 1.16 -6.62
C LEU A 57 -6.63 2.28 -7.66
N LYS A 58 -5.57 2.72 -8.33
CA LYS A 58 -5.62 3.70 -9.42
C LYS A 58 -5.74 3.06 -10.81
N GLU A 59 -5.44 1.77 -10.92
CA GLU A 59 -5.51 0.99 -12.16
C GLU A 59 -6.80 0.15 -12.24
N GLY A 60 -7.54 0.04 -11.12
CA GLY A 60 -8.84 -0.61 -11.03
C GLY A 60 -9.00 -1.38 -9.72
N ASP A 61 -9.97 -2.30 -9.68
CA ASP A 61 -10.26 -3.08 -8.47
C ASP A 61 -9.58 -4.46 -8.47
N GLN A 62 -9.00 -4.91 -9.59
CA GLN A 62 -8.42 -6.26 -9.71
C GLN A 62 -7.43 -6.57 -8.59
N GLY A 63 -6.48 -5.67 -8.33
CA GLY A 63 -5.47 -5.86 -7.27
C GLY A 63 -6.07 -6.01 -5.89
N SER A 64 -7.02 -5.15 -5.54
CA SER A 64 -7.72 -5.23 -4.26
C SER A 64 -8.55 -6.51 -4.12
N GLN A 65 -9.21 -6.98 -5.18
CA GLN A 65 -10.00 -8.22 -5.15
C GLN A 65 -9.12 -9.45 -4.94
N VAL A 66 -7.97 -9.52 -5.60
CA VAL A 66 -7.00 -10.63 -5.39
C VAL A 66 -6.54 -10.65 -3.93
N MET A 67 -6.18 -9.50 -3.36
CA MET A 67 -5.71 -9.43 -1.98
C MET A 67 -6.82 -9.73 -0.97
N LEU A 68 -8.04 -9.22 -1.18
CA LEU A 68 -9.19 -9.55 -0.33
C LEU A 68 -9.51 -11.06 -0.35
N GLY A 69 -9.43 -11.69 -1.53
CA GLY A 69 -9.61 -13.14 -1.67
C GLY A 69 -8.53 -13.97 -0.97
N ALA A 70 -7.31 -13.44 -0.89
CA ALA A 70 -6.17 -14.13 -0.28
C ALA A 70 -6.12 -14.07 1.26
N LEU A 71 -6.87 -13.16 1.90
CA LEU A 71 -6.88 -12.96 3.34
C LEU A 71 -7.96 -13.77 4.04
N GLU A 72 -7.72 -14.11 5.31
CA GLU A 72 -8.75 -14.64 6.21
C GLU A 72 -9.81 -13.58 6.55
N ALA A 73 -10.97 -14.01 7.05
CA ALA A 73 -12.15 -13.16 7.26
C ALA A 73 -11.83 -11.84 8.01
N GLY A 74 -11.16 -11.92 9.17
CA GLY A 74 -10.86 -10.72 9.96
C GLY A 74 -9.92 -9.72 9.27
N GLY A 75 -8.92 -10.21 8.54
CA GLY A 75 -8.00 -9.36 7.77
C GLY A 75 -8.67 -8.76 6.54
N ARG A 76 -9.52 -9.55 5.86
CA ARG A 76 -10.33 -9.12 4.71
C ARG A 76 -11.29 -7.99 5.09
N ASP A 77 -12.04 -8.15 6.17
CA ASP A 77 -13.02 -7.15 6.62
C ASP A 77 -12.33 -5.84 6.99
N SER A 78 -11.22 -5.93 7.74
CA SER A 78 -10.41 -4.76 8.13
C SER A 78 -9.85 -4.03 6.91
N LEU A 79 -9.34 -4.77 5.92
CA LEU A 79 -8.83 -4.18 4.68
C LEU A 79 -9.96 -3.49 3.90
N ASN A 80 -11.12 -4.15 3.77
CA ASN A 80 -12.25 -3.62 3.01
C ASN A 80 -12.82 -2.34 3.63
N GLU A 81 -12.86 -2.27 4.97
CA GLU A 81 -13.23 -1.04 5.69
C GLU A 81 -12.27 0.11 5.32
N VAL A 82 -10.96 -0.13 5.39
CA VAL A 82 -9.94 0.87 5.10
C VAL A 82 -10.00 1.34 3.65
N ILE A 83 -10.17 0.41 2.69
CA ILE A 83 -10.34 0.72 1.27
C ILE A 83 -11.51 1.70 1.07
N THR A 84 -12.68 1.35 1.62
CA THR A 84 -13.93 2.08 1.40
C THR A 84 -13.94 3.42 2.13
N ARG A 85 -13.42 3.45 3.36
CA ARG A 85 -13.49 4.61 4.25
C ARG A 85 -12.40 5.64 3.97
N SER A 86 -11.18 5.19 3.66
CA SER A 86 -10.02 6.07 3.50
C SER A 86 -9.42 6.02 2.10
N LEU A 87 -8.97 4.85 1.63
CA LEU A 87 -8.06 4.78 0.48
C LEU A 87 -8.68 5.30 -0.83
N ARG A 88 -9.97 5.04 -1.07
CA ARG A 88 -10.66 5.57 -2.26
C ARG A 88 -10.77 7.10 -2.27
N ARG A 89 -10.74 7.74 -1.10
CA ARG A 89 -10.86 9.20 -0.93
C ARG A 89 -9.50 9.88 -0.79
N ALA A 90 -8.44 9.11 -0.55
CA ALA A 90 -7.10 9.62 -0.37
C ALA A 90 -6.50 10.14 -1.69
N THR A 91 -5.88 11.32 -1.60
CA THR A 91 -5.04 11.86 -2.67
C THR A 91 -3.80 11.01 -2.79
N TYR A 92 -3.57 10.44 -3.97
CA TYR A 92 -2.38 9.64 -4.25
C TYR A 92 -1.35 10.47 -5.01
N ILE A 93 -0.14 10.50 -4.47
CA ILE A 93 1.04 11.15 -5.00
C ILE A 93 2.11 10.07 -5.07
N SER A 94 2.39 9.57 -6.28
CA SER A 94 3.47 8.61 -6.48
C SER A 94 4.79 9.19 -5.99
N VAL A 95 5.64 8.35 -5.40
CA VAL A 95 6.97 8.78 -4.98
C VAL A 95 7.90 8.70 -6.17
N THR A 96 8.53 9.82 -6.48
CA THR A 96 9.53 9.86 -7.54
C THR A 96 10.91 9.49 -7.00
N ALA A 97 11.75 8.89 -7.82
CA ALA A 97 13.12 8.50 -7.43
C ALA A 97 13.96 9.71 -6.96
N ALA A 98 13.63 10.92 -7.41
CA ALA A 98 14.27 12.17 -6.99
C ALA A 98 13.97 12.55 -5.53
N GLU A 99 12.94 11.96 -4.92
CA GLU A 99 12.53 12.21 -3.53
C GLU A 99 13.11 11.20 -2.53
N ILE A 100 13.90 10.24 -3.03
CA ILE A 100 14.59 9.23 -2.24
C ILE A 100 16.04 9.63 -2.07
N ASP A 101 16.55 9.47 -0.85
CA ASP A 101 17.97 9.68 -0.56
C ASP A 101 18.82 8.79 -1.48
N PRO A 102 19.73 9.36 -2.29
CA PRO A 102 20.52 8.60 -3.26
C PRO A 102 21.41 7.53 -2.62
N THR A 103 21.75 7.66 -1.33
CA THR A 103 22.50 6.62 -0.60
C THR A 103 21.70 5.33 -0.40
N LEU A 104 20.37 5.39 -0.49
CA LEU A 104 19.47 4.23 -0.42
C LEU A 104 19.24 3.56 -1.79
N LEU A 105 19.83 4.10 -2.88
CA LEU A 105 19.67 3.61 -4.25
C LEU A 105 20.92 2.90 -4.81
N THR A 106 22.00 2.83 -4.02
CA THR A 106 23.27 2.15 -4.31
C THR A 106 23.33 0.76 -3.66
#